data_AF-A0A8T6RT00-F1
#
_entry.id   AF-A0A8T6RT00-F1
#
_cell.length_a   1.000
_cell.length_b   1.000
_cell.length_c   1.000
_cell.angle_alpha   90.00
_cell.angle_beta   90.00
_cell.angle_gamma   90.00
#
_symmetry.space_group_name_H-M   'P 1'
#
loop_
_entity.id
_entity.type
_entity.pdbx_description
1 polymer ?
#
loop_
_entity_poly.entity_id
_entity_poly.type
_entity_poly.pdbx_seq_one_letter_code
_entity_poly.pdbx_strand_id
1 'polypeptide(L)'
;MKEINAIYVLDYAGNQIFSHEIQTQNDKSVDQALLNSFISAIDSFTKELGEKKANAITLSDSKIFISRDEKYGILFVIQCIQSVKDNKIFKILNKIQEIFIKNYTKFLSMAPNLREHVLSAFHKDINKILIDSGMIASEKIKFL
;
A
#
# COMPACT_ATOMS: atom_id res chain seq x y z
N MET A 1 -10.72 15.70 -6.06
CA MET A 1 -11.16 14.29 -6.11
C MET A 1 -10.03 13.45 -5.51
N LYS A 2 -10.30 12.37 -4.76
CA LYS A 2 -9.23 11.53 -4.17
C LYS A 2 -8.70 10.59 -5.26
N GLU A 3 -7.40 10.62 -5.51
CA GLU A 3 -6.75 9.82 -6.57
C GLU A 3 -6.38 8.40 -6.10
N ILE A 4 -6.02 8.26 -4.82
CA ILE A 4 -5.68 6.98 -4.18
C ILE A 4 -6.85 6.56 -3.30
N ASN A 5 -7.18 5.27 -3.35
CA ASN A 5 -8.27 4.67 -2.59
C ASN A 5 -7.71 3.97 -1.35
N ALA A 6 -6.64 3.20 -1.51
CA ALA A 6 -6.05 2.44 -0.43
C ALA A 6 -4.56 2.16 -0.63
N ILE A 7 -3.87 1.92 0.48
CA ILE A 7 -2.47 1.51 0.54
C ILE A 7 -2.38 0.31 1.48
N TYR A 8 -1.71 -0.76 1.07
CA TYR A 8 -1.51 -1.96 1.87
C TYR A 8 -0.03 -2.32 1.93
N VAL A 9 0.39 -2.87 3.07
CA VAL A 9 1.68 -3.53 3.24
C VAL A 9 1.40 -4.94 3.74
N LEU A 10 1.85 -5.93 2.99
CA LEU A 10 1.63 -7.34 3.24
C LEU A 10 2.96 -8.05 3.49
N ASP A 11 2.95 -9.09 4.32
CA ASP A 11 4.08 -10.00 4.44
C ASP A 11 4.15 -10.97 3.25
N TYR A 12 5.14 -11.86 3.25
CA TYR A 12 5.37 -12.84 2.19
C TYR A 12 4.24 -13.87 2.06
N ALA A 13 3.45 -14.07 3.11
CA ALA A 13 2.31 -14.97 3.14
C ALA A 13 0.99 -14.25 2.77
N GLY A 14 1.05 -12.96 2.46
CA GLY A 14 -0.13 -12.15 2.12
C GLY A 14 -0.87 -11.63 3.35
N ASN A 15 -0.35 -11.83 4.57
CA ASN A 15 -0.98 -11.27 5.76
C ASN A 15 -0.74 -9.77 5.83
N GLN A 16 -1.75 -9.05 6.27
CA GLN A 16 -1.68 -7.60 6.38
C GLN A 16 -0.79 -7.16 7.54
N ILE A 17 0.25 -6.38 7.22
CA ILE A 17 1.08 -5.66 8.18
C ILE A 17 0.47 -4.29 8.47
N PHE A 18 0.02 -3.61 7.41
CA PHE A 18 -0.52 -2.25 7.47
C PHE A 18 -1.58 -2.03 6.39
N SER A 19 -2.55 -1.18 6.67
CA SER A 19 -3.49 -0.66 5.68
C SER A 19 -3.83 0.79 5.95
N HIS A 20 -3.96 1.58 4.90
CA HIS A 20 -4.48 2.94 4.96
C HIS A 20 -5.51 3.13 3.86
N GLU A 21 -6.78 3.21 4.26
CA GLU A 21 -7.91 3.42 3.35
C GLU A 21 -8.38 4.85 3.40
N ILE A 22 -8.53 5.46 2.23
CA ILE A 22 -8.93 6.85 2.09
C ILE A 22 -10.44 6.89 1.89
N GLN A 23 -11.20 6.52 2.94
CA GLN A 23 -12.67 6.35 2.88
C GLN A 23 -13.37 7.52 2.18
N THR A 24 -14.23 7.21 1.21
CA THR A 24 -15.29 8.12 0.76
C THR A 24 -16.60 7.67 1.40
N GLN A 25 -17.49 8.61 1.73
CA GLN A 25 -18.72 8.34 2.50
C GLN A 25 -19.70 7.38 1.80
N ASN A 26 -19.42 6.93 0.57
CA ASN A 26 -20.30 6.09 -0.24
C ASN A 26 -19.66 4.80 -0.77
N ASP A 27 -18.43 4.47 -0.40
CA ASP A 27 -17.79 3.25 -0.91
C ASP A 27 -18.28 2.02 -0.16
N LYS A 28 -18.86 1.06 -0.92
CA LYS A 28 -19.02 -0.31 -0.45
C LYS A 28 -17.64 -0.82 -0.10
N SER A 29 -17.40 -1.18 1.16
CA SER A 29 -16.13 -1.73 1.59
C SER A 29 -15.82 -2.97 0.75
N VAL A 30 -14.79 -2.88 -0.09
CA VAL A 30 -14.21 -4.07 -0.72
C VAL A 30 -13.74 -4.97 0.42
N ASP A 31 -14.05 -6.26 0.34
CA ASP A 31 -13.54 -7.22 1.31
C ASP A 31 -12.01 -7.25 1.22
N GLN A 32 -11.36 -6.65 2.22
CA GLN A 32 -9.92 -6.50 2.30
C GLN A 32 -9.20 -7.85 2.28
N ALA A 33 -9.80 -8.89 2.88
CA ALA A 33 -9.23 -10.24 2.88
C ALA A 33 -9.26 -10.85 1.47
N LEU A 34 -10.34 -10.63 0.72
CA LEU A 34 -10.45 -11.06 -0.68
C LEU A 34 -9.39 -10.36 -1.54
N LEU A 35 -9.23 -9.04 -1.39
CA LEU A 35 -8.25 -8.26 -2.16
C LEU A 35 -6.81 -8.71 -1.86
N ASN A 36 -6.46 -8.88 -0.58
CA ASN A 36 -5.14 -9.36 -0.19
C ASN A 36 -4.83 -10.76 -0.73
N SER A 37 -5.83 -11.66 -0.69
CA SER A 37 -5.72 -13.01 -1.24
C SER A 37 -5.53 -12.99 -2.76
N PHE A 38 -6.28 -12.14 -3.45
CA PHE A 38 -6.17 -11.94 -4.90
C PHE A 38 -4.79 -11.40 -5.31
N ILE A 39 -4.29 -10.38 -4.61
CA ILE A 39 -2.96 -9.81 -4.86
C ILE A 39 -1.87 -10.87 -4.66
N SER A 40 -1.96 -11.65 -3.59
CA SER A 40 -1.00 -12.71 -3.28
C SER A 40 -1.01 -13.82 -4.33
N ALA A 41 -2.19 -14.18 -4.84
CA ALA A 41 -2.35 -15.15 -5.92
C ALA A 41 -1.74 -14.64 -7.23
N ILE A 42 -2.02 -13.39 -7.64
CA ILE A 42 -1.43 -12.80 -8.85
C ILE A 42 0.09 -12.75 -8.75
N ASP A 43 0.59 -12.30 -7.61
CA ASP A 43 2.02 -12.20 -7.43
C ASP A 43 2.69 -13.57 -7.52
N SER A 44 2.13 -14.59 -6.88
CA SER A 44 2.62 -15.98 -6.96
C SER A 44 2.62 -16.49 -8.40
N PHE A 45 1.51 -16.28 -9.12
CA PHE A 45 1.37 -16.65 -10.53
C PHE A 45 2.44 -15.98 -11.42
N THR A 46 2.72 -14.69 -11.20
CA THR A 46 3.71 -13.97 -12.02
C THR A 46 5.15 -14.44 -11.79
N LYS A 47 5.46 -14.95 -10.59
CA LYS A 47 6.76 -15.59 -10.32
C LYS A 47 6.92 -16.90 -11.08
N GLU A 48 5.88 -17.72 -11.13
CA GLU A 48 5.89 -19.02 -11.80
C GLU A 48 6.11 -18.89 -13.31
N LEU A 49 5.62 -17.81 -13.92
CA LEU A 49 5.79 -17.53 -15.34
C LEU A 49 7.20 -17.04 -15.72
N GLY A 50 8.09 -16.78 -14.76
CA GLY A 50 9.41 -16.22 -15.01
C GLY A 50 9.39 -14.80 -15.62
N GLU A 51 8.21 -14.17 -15.66
CA GLU A 51 8.03 -12.80 -16.12
C GLU A 51 8.55 -11.81 -15.08
N LYS A 52 8.92 -10.61 -15.54
CA LYS A 52 9.20 -9.49 -14.63
C LYS A 52 7.90 -9.17 -13.90
N LYS A 53 7.88 -9.47 -12.59
CA LYS A 53 6.90 -9.08 -11.55
C LYS A 53 5.78 -8.16 -12.05
N ALA A 54 4.52 -8.56 -11.87
CA ALA A 54 3.39 -7.68 -12.16
C ALA A 54 3.43 -6.43 -11.27
N ASN A 55 3.93 -5.33 -11.82
CA ASN A 55 4.06 -4.05 -11.10
C ASN A 55 2.75 -3.26 -11.10
N ALA A 56 1.81 -3.60 -11.98
CA ALA A 56 0.49 -2.99 -12.06
C ALA A 56 -0.56 -3.96 -12.61
N ILE A 57 -1.78 -3.90 -12.06
CA ILE A 57 -2.97 -4.61 -12.51
C ILE A 57 -4.02 -3.54 -12.80
N THR A 58 -4.62 -3.57 -13.99
CA THR A 58 -5.72 -2.66 -14.34
C THR A 58 -7.05 -3.40 -14.21
N LEU A 59 -7.97 -2.83 -13.42
CA LEU A 59 -9.36 -3.25 -13.31
C LEU A 59 -10.25 -2.24 -14.05
N SER A 60 -11.56 -2.50 -14.15
CA SER A 60 -12.49 -1.64 -14.88
C SER A 60 -12.43 -0.18 -14.43
N ASP A 61 -12.46 0.07 -13.12
CA ASP A 61 -12.55 1.44 -12.56
C ASP A 61 -11.31 1.83 -11.72
N SER A 62 -10.37 0.91 -11.54
CA SER A 62 -9.20 1.12 -10.66
C SER A 62 -7.93 0.48 -11.21
N LYS A 63 -6.80 0.91 -10.68
CA LYS A 63 -5.50 0.30 -10.89
C LYS A 63 -4.89 -0.09 -9.55
N ILE A 64 -4.25 -1.23 -9.53
CA ILE A 64 -3.49 -1.73 -8.38
C ILE A 64 -2.02 -1.74 -8.78
N PHE A 65 -1.18 -1.05 -8.03
CA PHE A 65 0.26 -1.03 -8.22
C PHE A 65 0.92 -1.84 -7.12
N ILE A 66 1.89 -2.66 -7.49
CA ILE A 66 2.55 -3.59 -6.58
C ILE A 66 4.06 -3.37 -6.68
N SER A 67 4.71 -3.29 -5.53
CA SER A 67 6.17 -3.33 -5.41
C SER A 67 6.56 -4.32 -4.33
N ARG A 68 7.62 -5.09 -4.55
CA ARG A 68 8.14 -6.03 -3.57
C ARG A 68 9.53 -5.63 -3.12
N ASP A 69 9.75 -5.72 -1.82
CA ASP A 69 11.08 -5.84 -1.25
C ASP A 69 11.46 -7.33 -1.11
N GLU A 70 12.45 -7.78 -1.87
CA GLU A 70 12.90 -9.19 -1.86
C GLU A 70 13.67 -9.55 -0.58
N LYS A 71 14.31 -8.57 0.06
CA LYS A 71 15.16 -8.81 1.22
C LYS A 71 14.33 -9.18 2.45
N TYR A 72 13.21 -8.50 2.65
CA TYR A 72 12.32 -8.70 3.79
C TYR A 72 11.05 -9.47 3.41
N GLY A 73 10.83 -9.77 2.12
CA GLY A 73 9.65 -10.47 1.64
C GLY A 73 8.36 -9.66 1.81
N ILE A 74 8.43 -8.33 1.71
CA ILE A 74 7.30 -7.44 1.97
C ILE A 74 6.72 -6.96 0.64
N LEU A 75 5.40 -7.00 0.51
CA LEU A 75 4.68 -6.44 -0.63
C LEU A 75 4.05 -5.10 -0.24
N PHE A 76 4.21 -4.12 -1.11
CA PHE A 76 3.61 -2.80 -1.02
C PHE A 76 2.61 -2.66 -2.14
N VAL A 77 1.40 -2.23 -1.80
CA VAL A 77 0.29 -2.15 -2.73
C VAL A 77 -0.36 -0.79 -2.64
N ILE A 78 -0.65 -0.16 -3.78
CA ILE A 78 -1.50 1.03 -3.87
C ILE A 78 -2.66 0.73 -4.81
N GLN A 79 -3.88 0.94 -4.34
CA GLN A 79 -5.08 0.99 -5.18
C GLN A 79 -5.45 2.44 -5.45
N CYS A 80 -5.67 2.78 -6.73
CA CYS A 80 -6.03 4.12 -7.16
C CYS A 80 -7.07 4.09 -8.29
N ILE A 81 -7.66 5.26 -8.60
CA ILE A 81 -8.54 5.38 -9.76
C ILE A 81 -7.76 5.19 -11.06
N GLN A 82 -8.44 4.74 -12.11
CA GLN A 82 -7.79 4.37 -13.38
C GLN A 82 -7.09 5.55 -14.08
N SER A 83 -7.59 6.78 -13.89
CA SER A 83 -7.09 7.99 -14.55
C SER A 83 -5.75 8.51 -14.00
N VAL A 84 -5.26 7.99 -12.88
CA VAL A 84 -3.98 8.44 -12.32
C VAL A 84 -2.82 7.97 -13.19
N LYS A 85 -1.82 8.85 -13.37
CA LYS A 85 -0.59 8.56 -14.10
C LYS A 85 0.29 7.57 -13.32
N ASP A 86 0.64 6.46 -13.95
CA ASP A 86 1.44 5.38 -13.38
C ASP A 86 2.75 5.87 -12.76
N ASN A 87 3.50 6.72 -13.46
CA ASN A 87 4.76 7.30 -12.95
C ASN A 87 4.59 8.06 -11.62
N LYS A 88 3.42 8.67 -11.38
CA LYS A 88 3.13 9.37 -10.12
C LYS A 88 2.94 8.35 -8.99
N ILE A 89 2.19 7.28 -9.25
CA ILE A 89 1.96 6.21 -8.27
C ILE A 89 3.25 5.46 -7.95
N PHE A 90 4.06 5.10 -8.94
CA PHE A 90 5.34 4.41 -8.68
C PHE A 90 6.30 5.25 -7.83
N LYS A 91 6.34 6.58 -8.02
CA LYS A 91 7.14 7.46 -7.14
C LYS A 91 6.67 7.42 -5.69
N ILE A 92 5.34 7.42 -5.48
CA ILE A 92 4.75 7.32 -4.14
C ILE A 92 5.04 5.95 -3.54
N LEU A 93 4.80 4.88 -4.29
CA LEU A 93 5.02 3.50 -3.87
C LEU A 93 6.48 3.26 -3.44
N ASN A 94 7.44 3.74 -4.24
CA ASN A 94 8.86 3.63 -3.92
C ASN A 94 9.23 4.42 -2.66
N LYS A 95 8.68 5.63 -2.48
CA LYS A 95 8.92 6.44 -1.28
C LYS A 95 8.34 5.78 -0.03
N ILE A 96 7.15 5.19 -0.13
CA ILE A 96 6.51 4.42 0.95
C ILE A 96 7.38 3.22 1.32
N GLN A 97 7.81 2.44 0.32
CA GLN A 97 8.70 1.30 0.52
C GLN A 97 9.99 1.73 1.21
N GLU A 98 10.69 2.76 0.71
CA GLU A 98 11.95 3.24 1.30
C GLU A 98 11.77 3.62 2.78
N ILE A 99 10.75 4.39 3.10
CA ILE A 99 10.46 4.83 4.48
C ILE A 99 10.13 3.63 5.35
N PHE A 100 9.28 2.71 4.89
CA PHE A 100 8.91 1.52 5.63
C PHE A 100 10.14 0.64 5.94
N ILE A 101 10.93 0.35 4.91
CA ILE A 101 12.11 -0.50 5.03
C ILE A 101 13.15 0.14 5.93
N LYS A 102 13.44 1.43 5.78
CA LYS A 102 14.45 2.14 6.56
C LYS A 102 14.09 2.27 8.04
N ASN A 103 12.83 2.60 8.33
CA ASN A 103 12.44 3.06 9.66
C ASN A 103 11.64 2.02 10.46
N TYR A 104 10.99 1.05 9.81
CA TYR A 104 9.96 0.24 10.47
C TYR A 104 10.26 -1.27 10.49
N THR A 105 11.01 -1.82 9.52
CA THR A 105 11.29 -3.27 9.42
C THR A 105 11.92 -3.88 10.66
N LYS A 106 12.91 -3.20 11.28
CA LYS A 106 13.57 -3.69 12.50
C LYS A 106 12.62 -3.85 13.68
N PHE A 107 11.58 -3.01 13.74
CA PHE A 107 10.64 -3.00 14.85
C PHE A 107 9.60 -4.11 14.76
N LEU A 108 9.28 -4.57 13.55
CA LEU A 108 8.36 -5.69 13.34
C LEU A 108 8.84 -6.99 13.99
N SER A 109 10.16 -7.18 14.10
CA SER A 109 10.77 -8.37 14.72
C SER A 109 11.06 -8.24 16.22
N MET A 110 11.03 -7.03 16.79
CA MET A 110 11.62 -6.78 18.11
C MET A 110 10.63 -6.77 19.28
N ALA A 111 9.39 -6.30 19.10
CA ALA A 111 8.45 -6.20 20.22
C ALA A 111 6.97 -6.10 19.76
N PRO A 112 6.13 -7.13 19.97
CA PRO A 112 4.72 -7.11 19.57
C PRO A 112 3.92 -5.95 20.15
N ASN A 113 4.24 -5.52 21.36
CA ASN A 113 3.62 -4.41 22.08
C ASN A 113 3.95 -3.02 21.51
N LEU A 114 5.04 -2.87 20.73
CA LEU A 114 5.36 -1.61 20.06
C LEU A 114 4.75 -1.49 18.67
N ARG A 115 4.18 -2.59 18.14
CA ARG A 115 3.65 -2.65 16.78
C ARG A 115 2.62 -1.57 16.51
N GLU A 116 1.68 -1.34 17.41
CA GLU A 116 0.63 -0.33 17.23
C GLU A 116 1.19 1.10 17.14
N HIS A 117 2.14 1.44 18.02
CA HIS A 117 2.80 2.76 18.01
C HIS A 117 3.60 2.98 16.72
N VAL A 118 4.32 1.96 16.28
CA VAL A 118 5.11 1.92 15.03
C VAL A 118 4.19 2.11 13.83
N LEU A 119 3.05 1.42 13.78
CA LEU A 119 2.07 1.58 12.69
C LEU A 119 1.37 2.94 12.71
N SER A 120 1.10 3.50 13.89
CA SER A 120 0.55 4.87 14.03
C SER A 120 1.54 5.93 13.52
N ALA A 121 2.84 5.78 13.82
CA ALA A 121 3.87 6.64 13.24
C ALA A 121 3.92 6.51 11.72
N PHE A 122 3.83 5.29 11.20
CA PHE A 122 3.80 5.06 9.75
C PHE A 122 2.56 5.67 9.07
N HIS A 123 1.40 5.66 9.72
CA HIS A 123 0.22 6.39 9.22
C HIS A 123 0.49 7.88 9.01
N LYS A 124 1.23 8.52 9.93
CA LYS A 124 1.60 9.94 9.80
C LYS A 124 2.53 10.18 8.62
N ASP A 125 3.49 9.28 8.40
CA ASP A 125 4.38 9.33 7.24
C ASP A 125 3.61 9.16 5.93
N ILE A 126 2.68 8.21 5.86
CA ILE A 126 1.79 8.03 4.69
C ILE A 126 1.01 9.31 4.39
N ASN A 127 0.36 9.89 5.40
CA ASN A 127 -0.40 11.12 5.23
C ASN A 127 0.47 12.26 4.70
N LYS A 128 1.69 12.41 5.24
CA LYS A 128 2.65 13.41 4.77
C LYS A 128 3.04 13.17 3.31
N ILE A 129 3.35 11.93 2.92
CA ILE A 129 3.68 11.57 1.53
C ILE A 129 2.52 11.94 0.60
N LEU A 130 1.28 11.64 1.00
CA LEU A 130 0.10 11.91 0.20
C LEU A 130 -0.16 13.42 0.03
N ILE A 131 0.04 14.22 1.09
CA ILE A 131 -0.05 15.68 1.02
C ILE A 131 1.04 16.24 0.10
N ASP A 132 2.30 15.87 0.33
CA ASP A 132 3.46 16.34 -0.44
C ASP A 132 3.31 16.01 -1.94
N SER A 133 2.60 14.92 -2.25
CA SER A 133 2.35 14.45 -3.62
C SER A 133 1.07 15.03 -4.24
N GLY A 134 0.36 15.90 -3.52
CA GLY A 134 -0.90 16.50 -3.96
C GLY A 134 -2.06 15.51 -4.11
N MET A 135 -1.99 14.36 -3.43
CA MET A 135 -3.02 13.31 -3.50
C MET A 135 -4.21 13.58 -2.58
N ILE A 136 -3.95 14.25 -1.47
CA ILE A 136 -4.96 14.69 -0.51
C ILE A 136 -4.67 16.13 -0.09
N ALA A 137 -5.73 16.88 0.26
CA ALA A 137 -5.59 18.21 0.84
C ALA A 137 -5.18 18.11 2.32
N SER A 138 -4.34 19.04 2.79
CA SER A 138 -3.88 19.11 4.19
C SER A 138 -5.02 19.22 5.21
N GLU A 139 -6.14 19.82 4.82
CA GLU A 139 -7.31 20.05 5.69
C GLU A 139 -8.17 18.81 5.95
N LYS A 140 -7.93 17.68 5.25
CA LYS A 140 -8.78 16.49 5.32
C LYS A 140 -8.31 15.42 6.31
N ILE A 141 -7.30 15.69 7.13
CA ILE A 141 -6.82 14.73 8.14
C ILE A 141 -7.61 14.91 9.43
N LYS A 142 -8.66 14.10 9.63
CA LYS A 142 -9.14 13.81 10.99
C LYS A 142 -8.26 12.69 11.54
N PHE A 143 -7.44 13.01 12.53
CA PHE A 143 -6.78 11.99 13.33
C PHE A 143 -7.86 11.22 14.09
N LEU A 144 -8.12 9.99 13.66
CA LEU A 144 -8.83 8.99 14.47
C LEU A 144 -7.80 8.30 15.36
#